data_AF-A0A8J3RKQ7-F1
#
_entry.id   AF-A0A8J3RKQ7-F1
#
_cell.length_a   1.000
_cell.length_b   1.000
_cell.length_c   1.000
_cell.angle_alpha   90.00
_cell.angle_beta   90.00
_cell.angle_gamma   90.00
#
_symmetry.space_group_name_H-M   'P 1'
#
loop_
_entity.id
_entity.type
_entity.pdbx_description
1 polymer ?
#
loop_
_entity_poly.entity_id
_entity_poly.type
_entity_poly.pdbx_seq_one_letter_code
_entity_poly.pdbx_strand_id
1 'polypeptide(L)'
;MTDQPIKAEPAGPGGTPPAGTGLSPRQRQQISRAVQYVVLVAAAVAAVLFVDWASLAQNFAKAEVAEQALPELFTIALKNTLIYSVGGFFFAFLFGLILALMRLSPVRPYRWLAIAYIEIFRGLPALLIFLMILFLPLALPGFEVPGDLYGQGILGLTIVGAAYMAETLRAGLQAVPKGQMEAARSLGMSYGRSMTTIIIPQAVRIVIPPTTNQFVSLLKDSSLVLFLGVSGEYVELTKFGNDLASTHANATPILVVGVTYLLVTIPLGYLATRLEKRQGKGR
;
A
#
# COMPACT_ATOMS: atom_id res chain seq x y z
N MET A 1 6.33 -38.06 80.99
CA MET A 1 5.44 -37.36 81.95
C MET A 1 5.61 -35.88 81.65
N THR A 2 4.67 -35.16 81.04
CA THR A 2 3.20 -35.30 81.10
C THR A 2 2.62 -34.64 79.84
N ASP A 3 1.83 -35.39 79.09
CA ASP A 3 0.97 -34.88 78.00
C ASP A 3 -0.05 -33.90 78.58
N GLN A 4 -0.18 -32.72 77.96
CA GLN A 4 -1.42 -31.95 77.98
C GLN A 4 -1.86 -31.67 76.54
N PRO A 5 -3.09 -32.00 76.16
CA PRO A 5 -3.58 -31.75 74.80
C PRO A 5 -3.88 -30.26 74.62
N ILE A 6 -3.23 -29.62 73.65
CA ILE A 6 -3.57 -28.27 73.20
C ILE A 6 -4.96 -28.35 72.55
N LYS A 7 -5.95 -27.73 73.22
CA LYS A 7 -7.30 -27.53 72.71
C LYS A 7 -7.23 -26.81 71.37
N ALA A 8 -7.73 -27.44 70.31
CA ALA A 8 -7.96 -26.79 69.03
C ALA A 8 -9.05 -25.71 69.19
N GLU A 9 -8.66 -24.46 68.94
CA GLU A 9 -9.55 -23.31 68.86
C GLU A 9 -10.41 -23.45 67.57
N PRO A 10 -11.73 -23.18 67.61
CA PRO A 10 -12.56 -23.34 66.43
C PRO A 10 -12.14 -22.33 65.37
N ALA A 11 -11.92 -22.82 64.15
CA ALA A 11 -11.67 -21.99 62.98
C ALA A 11 -12.79 -20.93 62.86
N GLY A 12 -12.44 -19.67 63.09
CA GLY A 12 -13.33 -18.54 62.86
C GLY A 12 -13.84 -18.55 61.41
N PRO A 13 -15.06 -18.08 61.17
CA PRO A 13 -15.70 -18.18 59.87
C PRO A 13 -14.81 -17.51 58.83
N GLY A 14 -14.46 -18.26 57.78
CA GLY A 14 -13.63 -17.78 56.68
C GLY A 14 -14.13 -16.44 56.18
N GLY A 15 -13.34 -15.40 56.41
CA GLY A 15 -13.58 -14.09 55.85
C GLY A 15 -13.51 -14.20 54.34
N THR A 16 -14.65 -14.12 53.68
CA THR A 16 -14.74 -13.85 52.25
C THR A 16 -13.84 -12.64 51.93
N PRO A 17 -12.95 -12.71 50.93
CA PRO A 17 -12.13 -11.56 50.56
C PRO A 17 -13.06 -10.38 50.27
N PRO A 18 -12.68 -9.13 50.64
CA PRO A 18 -13.54 -7.98 50.46
C PRO A 18 -13.93 -7.89 48.98
N ALA A 19 -15.24 -7.84 48.72
CA ALA A 19 -15.78 -7.63 47.39
C ALA A 19 -15.22 -6.30 46.87
N GLY A 20 -14.19 -6.38 46.03
CA GLY A 20 -13.50 -5.21 45.52
C GLY A 20 -14.51 -4.28 44.86
N THR A 21 -14.57 -3.03 45.31
CA THR A 21 -15.37 -1.92 44.76
C THR A 21 -14.84 -1.46 43.40
N GLY A 22 -14.35 -2.40 42.59
CA GLY A 22 -13.87 -2.15 41.24
C GLY A 22 -15.02 -2.18 40.25
N LEU A 23 -15.05 -1.19 39.35
CA LEU A 23 -15.95 -1.20 38.20
C LEU A 23 -15.89 -2.55 37.47
N SER A 24 -17.05 -3.12 37.16
CA SER A 24 -17.14 -4.35 36.38
C SER A 24 -16.51 -4.15 34.99
N PRO A 25 -15.99 -5.22 34.34
CA PRO A 25 -15.40 -5.11 32.99
C PRO A 25 -16.34 -4.43 31.97
N ARG A 26 -17.65 -4.68 32.08
CA ARG A 26 -18.67 -4.05 31.23
C ARG A 26 -18.80 -2.54 31.47
N GLN A 27 -18.80 -2.11 32.74
CA GLN A 27 -18.84 -0.69 33.10
C GLN A 27 -17.57 0.05 32.64
N ARG A 28 -16.39 -0.55 32.79
CA ARG A 28 -15.12 0.02 32.28
C ARG A 28 -15.16 0.21 30.77
N GLN A 29 -15.70 -0.77 30.03
CA GLN A 29 -15.82 -0.67 28.57
C GLN A 29 -16.84 0.40 28.14
N GLN A 30 -17.97 0.53 28.83
CA GLN A 30 -18.95 1.58 28.56
C GLN A 30 -18.39 2.98 28.83
N ILE A 31 -17.69 3.17 29.96
CA ILE A 31 -17.04 4.43 30.30
C ILE A 31 -15.95 4.76 29.27
N SER A 32 -15.14 3.78 28.86
CA SER A 32 -14.12 3.97 27.82
C SER A 32 -14.71 4.44 26.49
N ARG A 33 -15.81 3.82 26.02
CA ARG A 33 -16.51 4.27 24.80
C ARG A 33 -17.13 5.65 24.96
N ALA A 34 -17.76 5.93 26.10
CA ALA A 34 -18.33 7.25 26.38
C ALA A 34 -17.25 8.34 26.35
N VAL A 35 -16.09 8.09 26.97
CA VAL A 35 -14.93 9.00 26.91
C VAL A 35 -14.44 9.17 25.48
N GLN A 36 -14.31 8.11 24.70
CA GLN A 36 -13.93 8.20 23.28
C GLN A 36 -14.90 9.05 22.46
N TYR A 37 -16.21 8.88 22.65
CA TYR A 37 -17.22 9.69 21.96
C TYR A 37 -17.19 11.14 22.42
N VAL A 38 -17.05 11.40 23.72
CA VAL A 38 -16.91 12.76 24.25
C VAL A 38 -15.67 13.44 23.66
N VAL A 39 -14.53 12.75 23.61
CA VAL A 39 -13.30 13.28 23.00
C VAL A 39 -13.49 13.54 21.50
N LEU A 40 -14.13 12.62 20.76
CA LEU A 40 -14.40 12.79 19.33
C LEU A 40 -15.32 13.99 19.07
N VAL A 41 -16.41 14.11 19.83
CA VAL A 41 -17.35 15.23 19.70
C VAL A 41 -16.67 16.53 20.10
N ALA A 42 -15.92 16.55 21.21
CA ALA A 42 -15.15 17.73 21.62
C ALA A 42 -14.14 18.16 20.55
N ALA A 43 -13.44 17.21 19.92
CA ALA A 43 -12.52 17.49 18.82
C ALA A 43 -13.25 18.01 17.57
N ALA A 44 -14.41 17.45 17.22
CA ALA A 44 -15.22 17.91 16.10
C ALA A 44 -15.78 19.33 16.35
N VAL A 45 -16.29 19.60 17.56
CA VAL A 45 -16.75 20.92 17.97
C VAL A 45 -15.60 21.92 17.97
N ALA A 46 -14.43 21.54 18.48
CA ALA A 46 -13.24 22.38 18.42
C ALA A 46 -12.85 22.68 16.97
N ALA A 47 -12.87 21.69 16.08
CA ALA A 47 -12.63 21.94 14.66
C ALA A 47 -13.65 22.92 14.06
N VAL A 48 -14.94 22.82 14.39
CA VAL A 48 -15.95 23.76 13.88
C VAL A 48 -15.76 25.17 14.43
N LEU A 49 -15.40 25.33 15.70
CA LEU A 49 -15.34 26.64 16.35
C LEU A 49 -14.00 27.36 16.15
N PHE A 50 -12.89 26.63 16.03
CA PHE A 50 -11.55 27.22 15.94
C PHE A 50 -10.99 27.29 14.52
N VAL A 51 -11.65 26.67 13.54
CA VAL A 51 -11.24 26.74 12.14
C VAL A 51 -11.90 27.94 11.46
N ASP A 52 -11.09 28.74 10.79
CA ASP A 52 -11.57 29.80 9.89
C ASP A 52 -12.07 29.19 8.58
N TRP A 53 -13.37 28.86 8.56
CA TRP A 53 -14.03 28.27 7.40
C TRP A 53 -14.04 29.17 6.17
N ALA A 54 -14.06 30.49 6.36
CA ALA A 54 -14.03 31.43 5.24
C ALA A 54 -12.65 31.42 4.57
N SER A 55 -11.58 31.48 5.37
CA SER A 55 -10.20 31.35 4.86
C SER A 55 -9.96 29.98 4.23
N LEU A 56 -10.47 28.89 4.81
CA LEU A 56 -10.39 27.56 4.19
C LEU A 56 -11.07 27.53 2.82
N ALA A 57 -12.32 28.01 2.71
CA ALA A 57 -13.04 28.00 1.45
C ALA A 57 -12.32 28.85 0.40
N GLN A 58 -11.80 30.02 0.78
CA GLN A 58 -11.05 30.89 -0.13
C GLN A 58 -9.71 30.30 -0.57
N ASN A 59 -9.05 29.50 0.26
CA ASN A 59 -7.73 28.95 -0.07
C ASN A 59 -7.79 27.56 -0.71
N PHE A 60 -8.85 26.79 -0.49
CA PHE A 60 -8.95 25.39 -0.91
C PHE A 60 -10.17 25.06 -1.78
N ALA A 61 -11.18 25.94 -1.88
CA ALA A 61 -12.43 25.65 -2.57
C ALA A 61 -12.96 26.83 -3.40
N LYS A 62 -12.09 27.50 -4.17
CA LYS A 62 -12.51 28.52 -5.15
C LYS A 62 -13.07 27.89 -6.42
N ALA A 63 -14.37 28.01 -6.64
CA ALA A 63 -15.07 27.39 -7.76
C ALA A 63 -14.48 27.82 -9.12
N GLU A 64 -14.14 29.09 -9.28
CA GLU A 64 -13.62 29.65 -10.54
C GLU A 64 -12.28 29.01 -10.94
N VAL A 65 -11.41 28.74 -9.95
CA VAL A 65 -10.12 28.08 -10.17
C VAL A 65 -10.32 26.58 -10.49
N ALA A 66 -11.29 25.95 -9.84
CA ALA A 66 -11.61 24.54 -10.09
C ALA A 66 -12.15 24.34 -11.52
N GLU A 67 -13.08 25.19 -11.97
CA GLU A 67 -13.68 25.08 -13.31
C GLU A 67 -12.65 25.22 -14.44
N GLN A 68 -11.69 26.13 -14.29
CA GLN A 68 -10.60 26.30 -15.26
C GLN A 68 -9.67 25.09 -15.33
N ALA A 69 -9.48 24.37 -14.22
CA ALA A 69 -8.60 23.21 -14.14
C ALA A 69 -9.22 21.94 -14.74
N LEU A 70 -10.54 21.78 -14.72
CA LEU A 70 -11.22 20.51 -15.07
C LEU A 70 -10.89 19.96 -16.47
N PRO A 71 -10.85 20.75 -17.56
CA PRO A 71 -10.63 20.19 -18.90
C PRO A 71 -9.26 19.51 -19.05
N GLU A 72 -8.18 20.18 -18.63
CA GLU A 72 -6.82 19.67 -18.73
C GLU A 72 -6.53 18.59 -17.68
N LEU A 73 -7.20 18.65 -16.53
CA LEU A 73 -7.12 17.63 -15.48
C LEU A 73 -7.46 16.24 -16.01
N PHE A 74 -8.55 16.09 -16.78
CA PHE A 74 -8.98 14.79 -17.29
C PHE A 74 -8.29 14.38 -18.58
N THR A 75 -8.00 15.34 -19.47
CA THR A 75 -7.46 15.05 -20.81
C THR A 75 -5.96 14.85 -20.83
N ILE A 76 -5.22 15.56 -19.97
CA ILE A 76 -3.76 15.51 -19.87
C ILE A 76 -3.37 14.81 -18.58
N ALA A 77 -3.67 15.40 -17.43
CA ALA A 77 -3.07 15.00 -16.16
C ALA A 77 -3.48 13.58 -15.72
N LEU A 78 -4.78 13.28 -15.74
CA LEU A 78 -5.29 11.95 -15.42
C LEU A 78 -4.85 10.90 -16.44
N LYS A 79 -4.93 11.23 -17.74
CA LYS A 79 -4.49 10.35 -18.82
C LYS A 79 -3.03 9.92 -18.60
N ASN A 80 -2.14 10.88 -18.32
CA ASN A 80 -0.73 10.62 -18.12
C ASN A 80 -0.47 9.82 -16.84
N THR A 81 -1.17 10.17 -15.75
CA THR A 81 -1.14 9.38 -14.50
C THR A 81 -1.46 7.90 -14.78
N LEU A 82 -2.49 7.63 -15.60
CA LEU A 82 -2.85 6.26 -15.99
C LEU A 82 -1.80 5.62 -16.91
N ILE A 83 -1.22 6.36 -17.86
CA ILE A 83 -0.14 5.85 -18.73
C ILE A 83 1.07 5.43 -17.88
N TYR A 84 1.55 6.30 -16.99
CA TYR A 84 2.65 6.01 -16.07
C TYR A 84 2.34 4.79 -15.21
N SER A 85 1.13 4.75 -14.62
CA SER A 85 0.72 3.68 -13.71
C SER A 85 0.60 2.33 -14.42
N VAL A 86 -0.05 2.29 -15.58
CA VAL A 86 -0.25 1.05 -16.34
C VAL A 86 1.08 0.56 -16.93
N GLY A 87 1.87 1.46 -17.52
CA GLY A 87 3.19 1.13 -18.05
C GLY A 87 4.15 0.64 -16.96
N GLY A 88 4.28 1.42 -15.88
CA GLY A 88 5.10 1.08 -14.72
C GLY A 88 4.68 -0.25 -14.08
N PHE A 89 3.37 -0.49 -13.93
CA PHE A 89 2.87 -1.76 -13.41
C PHE A 89 3.13 -2.95 -14.33
N PHE A 90 2.96 -2.79 -15.64
CA PHE A 90 3.22 -3.84 -16.62
C PHE A 90 4.69 -4.31 -16.56
N PHE A 91 5.63 -3.37 -16.60
CA PHE A 91 7.06 -3.70 -16.49
C PHE A 91 7.43 -4.18 -15.09
N ALA A 92 6.89 -3.58 -14.02
CA ALA A 92 7.08 -4.06 -12.65
C ALA A 92 6.61 -5.52 -12.49
N PHE A 93 5.50 -5.91 -13.12
CA PHE A 93 5.03 -7.30 -13.15
C PHE A 93 6.03 -8.22 -13.86
N LEU A 94 6.48 -7.84 -15.04
CA LEU A 94 7.43 -8.63 -15.83
C LEU A 94 8.76 -8.83 -15.10
N PHE A 95 9.39 -7.75 -14.63
CA PHE A 95 10.65 -7.81 -13.90
C PHE A 95 10.49 -8.42 -12.51
N GLY A 96 9.38 -8.14 -11.83
CA GLY A 96 9.05 -8.77 -10.55
C GLY A 96 8.91 -10.29 -10.65
N LEU A 97 8.31 -10.79 -11.73
CA LEU A 97 8.23 -12.24 -11.99
C LEU A 97 9.62 -12.85 -12.17
N ILE A 98 10.49 -12.22 -12.96
CA ILE A 98 11.86 -12.68 -13.16
C ILE A 98 12.62 -12.72 -11.83
N LEU A 99 12.56 -11.64 -11.04
CA LEU A 99 13.20 -11.54 -9.73
C LEU A 99 12.65 -12.57 -8.73
N ALA A 100 11.34 -12.83 -8.73
CA ALA A 100 10.73 -13.87 -7.91
C ALA A 100 11.27 -15.26 -8.25
N LEU A 101 11.37 -15.59 -9.54
CA LEU A 101 11.92 -16.86 -10.03
C LEU A 101 13.41 -16.99 -9.70
N MET A 102 14.20 -15.93 -9.90
CA MET A 102 15.62 -15.89 -9.53
C MET A 102 15.81 -16.13 -8.03
N ARG A 103 14.97 -15.52 -7.19
CA ARG A 103 15.02 -15.68 -5.73
C ARG A 103 14.65 -17.10 -5.27
N LEU A 104 13.78 -17.78 -6.01
CA LEU A 104 13.40 -19.17 -5.76
C LEU A 104 14.36 -20.19 -6.38
N SER A 105 15.30 -19.73 -7.22
CA SER A 105 16.25 -20.59 -7.91
C SER A 105 17.19 -21.32 -6.94
N PRO A 106 17.54 -22.59 -7.21
CA PRO A 106 18.60 -23.28 -6.48
C PRO A 106 20.00 -22.68 -6.76
N VAL A 107 20.15 -21.91 -7.84
CA VAL A 107 21.42 -21.31 -8.25
C VAL A 107 21.74 -20.09 -7.38
N ARG A 108 22.79 -20.20 -6.56
CA ARG A 108 23.14 -19.20 -5.54
C ARG A 108 23.36 -17.78 -6.10
N PRO A 109 24.08 -17.56 -7.22
CA PRO A 109 24.25 -16.22 -7.78
C PRO A 109 22.95 -15.50 -8.13
N TYR A 110 22.01 -16.19 -8.80
CA TYR A 110 20.71 -15.59 -9.14
C TYR A 110 19.91 -15.22 -7.91
N ARG A 111 19.93 -16.10 -6.90
CA ARG A 111 19.25 -15.84 -5.65
C ARG A 111 19.83 -14.63 -4.93
N TRP A 112 21.16 -14.52 -4.87
CA TRP A 112 21.83 -13.40 -4.22
C TRP A 112 21.56 -12.07 -4.94
N LEU A 113 21.64 -12.06 -6.28
CA LEU A 113 21.34 -10.86 -7.07
C LEU A 113 19.90 -10.38 -6.86
N ALA A 114 18.93 -11.31 -6.87
CA ALA A 114 17.53 -10.97 -6.62
C ALA A 114 17.30 -10.48 -5.18
N ILE A 115 17.94 -11.09 -4.18
CA ILE A 115 17.87 -10.65 -2.78
C ILE A 115 18.42 -9.22 -2.66
N ALA A 116 19.62 -8.95 -3.18
CA ALA A 116 20.24 -7.63 -3.12
C ALA A 116 19.37 -6.56 -3.78
N TYR A 117 18.86 -6.82 -5.00
CA TYR A 117 17.94 -5.92 -5.69
C TYR A 117 16.69 -5.64 -4.83
N ILE A 118 16.01 -6.69 -4.36
CA ILE A 118 14.75 -6.55 -3.62
C ILE A 118 14.97 -5.79 -2.31
N GLU A 119 16.03 -6.10 -1.57
CA GLU A 119 16.33 -5.45 -0.29
C GLU A 119 16.68 -3.97 -0.46
N ILE A 120 17.51 -3.63 -1.46
CA ILE A 120 17.88 -2.23 -1.75
C ILE A 120 16.65 -1.41 -2.14
N PHE A 121 15.91 -1.83 -3.17
CA PHE A 121 14.84 -1.00 -3.74
C PHE A 121 13.57 -0.97 -2.89
N ARG A 122 13.36 -1.92 -1.97
CA ARG A 122 12.32 -1.82 -0.93
C ARG A 122 12.78 -1.00 0.29
N GLY A 123 14.08 -0.94 0.53
CA GLY A 123 14.66 -0.18 1.66
C GLY A 123 14.83 1.31 1.36
N LEU A 124 14.95 1.70 0.09
CA LEU A 124 15.09 3.09 -0.31
C LEU A 124 13.73 3.81 -0.45
N PRO A 125 13.64 5.09 -0.05
CA PRO A 125 12.52 5.93 -0.42
C PRO A 125 12.39 6.01 -1.95
N ALA A 126 11.19 5.77 -2.48
CA ALA A 126 10.94 5.78 -3.91
C ALA A 126 11.35 7.12 -4.56
N LEU A 127 11.12 8.25 -3.87
CA LEU A 127 11.55 9.58 -4.32
C LEU A 127 13.04 9.64 -4.68
N LEU A 128 13.92 9.02 -3.89
CA LEU A 128 15.36 9.04 -4.18
C LEU A 128 15.68 8.32 -5.48
N ILE A 129 14.93 7.27 -5.82
CA ILE A 129 15.10 6.51 -7.07
C ILE A 129 14.72 7.40 -8.26
N PHE A 130 13.63 8.16 -8.17
CA PHE A 130 13.25 9.14 -9.19
C PHE A 130 14.31 10.22 -9.36
N LEU A 131 14.85 10.77 -8.27
CA LEU A 131 15.94 11.74 -8.34
C LEU A 131 17.21 11.14 -8.97
N MET A 132 17.57 9.89 -8.66
CA MET A 132 18.70 9.22 -9.30
C MET A 132 18.49 9.05 -10.82
N ILE A 133 17.26 8.77 -11.26
CA ILE A 133 16.93 8.66 -12.68
C ILE A 133 17.08 10.01 -13.38
N LEU A 134 16.64 11.11 -12.76
CA LEU A 134 16.82 12.46 -13.28
C LEU A 134 18.30 12.78 -13.56
N PHE A 135 19.20 12.34 -12.67
CA PHE A 135 20.65 12.57 -12.81
C PHE A 135 21.39 11.49 -13.60
N LEU A 136 20.70 10.45 -14.09
CA LEU A 136 21.32 9.33 -14.79
C LEU A 136 22.12 9.76 -16.05
N PRO A 137 21.65 10.72 -16.89
CA PRO A 137 22.42 11.17 -18.04
C PRO A 137 23.76 11.81 -17.69
N LEU A 138 23.91 12.39 -16.49
CA LEU A 138 25.20 12.93 -16.02
C LEU A 138 26.18 11.81 -15.65
N ALA A 139 25.67 10.71 -15.11
CA ALA A 139 26.47 9.54 -14.75
C ALA A 139 26.86 8.69 -15.97
N LEU A 140 26.03 8.68 -17.01
CA LEU A 140 26.22 7.91 -18.23
C LEU A 140 26.05 8.83 -19.47
N PRO A 141 27.09 9.60 -19.84
CA PRO A 141 27.01 10.50 -20.99
C PRO A 141 26.65 9.76 -22.28
N GLY A 142 25.61 10.23 -22.98
CA GLY A 142 25.10 9.62 -24.21
C GLY A 142 24.11 8.47 -24.00
N PHE A 143 23.81 8.11 -22.75
CA PHE A 143 22.71 7.20 -22.44
C PHE A 143 21.41 7.97 -22.24
N GLU A 144 20.43 7.70 -23.09
CA GLU A 144 19.08 8.25 -22.97
C GLU A 144 18.10 7.12 -22.65
N VAL A 145 17.21 7.36 -21.69
CA VAL A 145 16.15 6.41 -21.35
C VAL A 145 15.14 6.41 -22.51
N PRO A 146 14.83 5.25 -23.12
CA PRO A 146 13.88 5.19 -24.22
C PRO A 146 12.49 5.70 -23.83
N GLY A 147 11.87 6.50 -24.70
CA GLY A 147 10.53 7.05 -24.47
C GLY A 147 10.51 8.33 -23.64
N ASP A 148 11.63 9.05 -23.58
CA ASP A 148 11.76 10.38 -22.98
C ASP A 148 11.25 10.42 -21.53
N LEU A 149 10.52 11.48 -21.16
CA LEU A 149 9.96 11.64 -19.81
C LEU A 149 8.93 10.55 -19.47
N TYR A 150 8.22 9.99 -20.46
CA TYR A 150 7.38 8.80 -20.20
C TYR A 150 8.23 7.61 -19.76
N GLY A 151 9.31 7.36 -20.49
CA GLY A 151 10.29 6.31 -20.21
C GLY A 151 10.90 6.45 -18.82
N GLN A 152 11.34 7.65 -18.45
CA GLN A 152 11.93 7.91 -17.13
C GLN A 152 10.94 7.68 -15.98
N GLY A 153 9.70 8.17 -16.12
CA GLY A 153 8.65 7.94 -15.13
C GLY A 153 8.27 6.46 -14.98
N ILE A 154 8.10 5.78 -16.11
CA ILE A 154 7.81 4.33 -16.16
C ILE A 154 8.98 3.54 -15.57
N LEU A 155 10.23 3.92 -15.84
CA LEU A 155 11.42 3.27 -15.30
C LEU A 155 11.47 3.38 -13.78
N GLY A 156 11.21 4.57 -13.22
CA GLY A 156 11.15 4.78 -11.77
C GLY A 156 10.11 3.89 -11.10
N LEU A 157 8.89 3.89 -11.63
CA LEU A 157 7.81 3.01 -11.14
C LEU A 157 8.15 1.53 -11.31
N THR A 158 8.83 1.17 -12.39
CA THR A 158 9.24 -0.21 -12.67
C THR A 158 10.26 -0.69 -11.65
N ILE A 159 11.30 0.09 -11.37
CA ILE A 159 12.37 -0.29 -10.44
C ILE A 159 11.80 -0.54 -9.04
N VAL A 160 11.00 0.40 -8.53
CA VAL A 160 10.38 0.25 -7.21
C VAL A 160 9.35 -0.88 -7.23
N GLY A 161 8.45 -0.84 -8.21
CA GLY A 161 7.35 -1.79 -8.33
C GLY A 161 7.80 -3.23 -8.49
N ALA A 162 8.87 -3.50 -9.25
CA ALA A 162 9.40 -4.84 -9.47
C ALA A 162 9.88 -5.50 -8.17
N ALA A 163 10.48 -4.72 -7.26
CA ALA A 163 10.97 -5.24 -5.98
C ALA A 163 9.82 -5.70 -5.08
N TYR A 164 8.75 -4.90 -4.97
CA TYR A 164 7.54 -5.27 -4.22
C TYR A 164 6.77 -6.40 -4.91
N MET A 165 6.68 -6.36 -6.24
CA MET A 165 6.00 -7.39 -7.02
C MET A 165 6.69 -8.75 -6.90
N ALA A 166 8.02 -8.78 -6.91
CA ALA A 166 8.80 -10.00 -6.71
C ALA A 166 8.49 -10.66 -5.36
N GLU A 167 8.36 -9.86 -4.30
CA GLU A 167 7.99 -10.35 -2.97
C GLU A 167 6.58 -10.94 -2.97
N THR A 168 5.62 -10.23 -3.56
CA THR A 168 4.21 -10.66 -3.66
C THR A 168 4.10 -11.99 -4.42
N LEU A 169 4.74 -12.09 -5.59
CA LEU A 169 4.71 -13.29 -6.42
C LEU A 169 5.39 -14.48 -5.71
N ARG A 170 6.54 -14.25 -5.08
CA ARG A 170 7.24 -15.28 -4.29
C ARG A 170 6.38 -15.75 -3.11
N ALA A 171 5.79 -14.83 -2.37
CA ALA A 171 4.94 -15.14 -1.22
C ALA A 171 3.70 -15.94 -1.64
N GLY A 172 3.06 -15.57 -2.75
CA GLY A 172 1.91 -16.31 -3.26
C GLY A 172 2.25 -17.71 -3.75
N LEU A 173 3.43 -17.92 -4.35
CA LEU A 173 3.87 -19.28 -4.70
C LEU A 173 4.15 -20.13 -3.45
N GLN A 174 4.77 -19.55 -2.42
CA GLN A 174 5.06 -20.25 -1.15
C GLN A 174 3.82 -20.49 -0.28
N ALA A 175 2.75 -19.73 -0.50
CA ALA A 175 1.49 -19.88 0.22
C ALA A 175 0.69 -21.11 -0.21
N VAL A 176 1.02 -21.74 -1.35
CA VAL A 176 0.41 -23.01 -1.75
C VAL A 176 0.87 -24.12 -0.79
N PRO A 177 -0.06 -24.90 -0.18
CA PRO A 177 0.30 -25.95 0.77
C PRO A 177 1.26 -26.97 0.14
N LYS A 178 2.36 -27.29 0.84
CA LYS A 178 3.37 -28.26 0.36
C LYS A 178 2.78 -29.63 0.03
N GLY A 179 1.74 -30.05 0.78
CA GLY A 179 1.01 -31.28 0.53
C GLY A 179 0.38 -31.38 -0.87
N GLN A 180 0.10 -30.27 -1.55
CA GLN A 180 -0.37 -30.28 -2.94
C GLN A 180 0.69 -30.86 -3.89
N MET A 181 1.96 -30.48 -3.69
CA MET A 181 3.07 -31.02 -4.47
C MET A 181 3.31 -32.48 -4.11
N GLU A 182 3.31 -32.81 -2.81
CA GLU A 182 3.51 -34.18 -2.34
C GLU A 182 2.43 -35.14 -2.90
N ALA A 183 1.16 -34.76 -2.81
CA ALA A 183 0.04 -35.54 -3.35
C ALA A 183 0.14 -35.73 -4.87
N ALA A 184 0.46 -34.67 -5.62
CA ALA A 184 0.63 -34.76 -7.08
C ALA A 184 1.77 -35.73 -7.45
N ARG A 185 2.88 -35.69 -6.71
CA ARG A 185 4.02 -36.60 -6.91
C ARG A 185 3.68 -38.03 -6.53
N SER A 186 2.89 -38.26 -5.47
CA SER A 186 2.39 -39.58 -5.07
C SER A 186 1.45 -40.20 -6.11
N LEU A 187 0.71 -39.36 -6.86
CA LEU A 187 -0.12 -39.79 -7.99
C LEU A 187 0.68 -39.97 -9.30
N GLY A 188 2.01 -39.93 -9.26
CA GLY A 188 2.88 -40.18 -10.41
C GLY A 188 3.07 -38.99 -11.35
N MET A 189 2.59 -37.79 -11.00
CA MET A 189 2.78 -36.60 -11.85
C MET A 189 4.25 -36.14 -11.82
N SER A 190 4.80 -35.72 -12.96
CA SER A 190 6.13 -35.09 -13.01
C SER A 190 6.14 -33.75 -12.26
N TYR A 191 7.30 -33.27 -11.79
CA TYR A 191 7.40 -31.96 -11.13
C TYR A 191 6.86 -30.83 -12.01
N GLY A 192 7.25 -30.81 -13.30
CA GLY A 192 6.77 -29.80 -14.25
C GLY A 192 5.26 -29.82 -14.42
N ARG A 193 4.66 -31.01 -14.60
CA ARG A 193 3.20 -31.15 -14.70
C ARG A 193 2.51 -30.70 -13.41
N SER A 194 3.00 -31.14 -12.25
CA SER A 194 2.46 -30.74 -10.95
C SER A 194 2.53 -29.22 -10.75
N MET A 195 3.64 -28.60 -11.15
CA MET A 195 3.83 -27.16 -11.06
C MET A 195 2.84 -26.40 -11.94
N THR A 196 2.69 -26.77 -13.20
CA THR A 196 1.85 -26.02 -14.16
C THR A 196 0.36 -26.26 -13.99
N THR A 197 -0.06 -27.48 -13.61
CA THR A 197 -1.49 -27.82 -13.56
C THR A 197 -2.11 -27.68 -12.17
N ILE A 198 -1.31 -27.68 -11.09
CA ILE A 198 -1.82 -27.65 -9.71
C ILE A 198 -1.30 -26.43 -8.96
N ILE A 199 0.02 -26.24 -8.90
CA ILE A 199 0.62 -25.22 -8.02
C ILE A 199 0.45 -23.81 -8.59
N ILE A 200 0.83 -23.57 -9.84
CA ILE A 200 0.75 -22.25 -10.48
C ILE A 200 -0.70 -21.72 -10.48
N PRO A 201 -1.72 -22.49 -10.88
CA PRO A 201 -3.10 -22.00 -10.86
C PRO A 201 -3.58 -21.59 -9.46
N GLN A 202 -3.14 -22.29 -8.41
CA GLN A 202 -3.43 -21.93 -7.02
C GLN A 202 -2.68 -20.66 -6.60
N ALA A 203 -1.38 -20.58 -6.91
CA ALA A 203 -0.55 -19.42 -6.62
C ALA A 203 -1.09 -18.16 -7.33
N VAL A 204 -1.50 -18.27 -8.60
CA VAL A 204 -2.10 -17.17 -9.37
C VAL A 204 -3.33 -16.62 -8.67
N ARG A 205 -4.21 -17.49 -8.14
CA ARG A 205 -5.35 -17.03 -7.33
C ARG A 205 -4.82 -16.22 -6.15
N ILE A 206 -3.93 -16.79 -5.34
CA ILE A 206 -3.40 -16.15 -4.13
C ILE A 206 -2.77 -14.76 -4.40
N VAL A 207 -2.06 -14.58 -5.53
CA VAL A 207 -1.38 -13.29 -5.83
C VAL A 207 -2.29 -12.22 -6.43
N ILE A 208 -3.42 -12.57 -7.06
CA ILE A 208 -4.29 -11.57 -7.72
C ILE A 208 -4.70 -10.42 -6.78
N PRO A 209 -5.18 -10.66 -5.54
CA PRO A 209 -5.59 -9.59 -4.64
C PRO A 209 -4.43 -8.66 -4.21
N PRO A 210 -3.29 -9.15 -3.68
CA PRO A 210 -2.18 -8.27 -3.31
C PRO A 210 -1.54 -7.58 -4.52
N THR A 211 -1.52 -8.23 -5.69
CA THR A 211 -1.08 -7.59 -6.95
C THR A 211 -1.99 -6.43 -7.35
N THR A 212 -3.30 -6.54 -7.11
CA THR A 212 -4.25 -5.43 -7.34
C THR A 212 -4.01 -4.27 -6.37
N ASN A 213 -3.74 -4.57 -5.09
CA ASN A 213 -3.35 -3.53 -4.12
C ASN A 213 -2.03 -2.86 -4.52
N GLN A 214 -1.07 -3.62 -5.05
CA GLN A 214 0.19 -3.08 -5.54
C GLN A 214 -0.02 -2.10 -6.70
N PHE A 215 -0.98 -2.36 -7.59
CA PHE A 215 -1.36 -1.41 -8.64
C PHE A 215 -1.92 -0.11 -8.06
N VAL A 216 -2.80 -0.19 -7.04
CA VAL A 216 -3.35 1.01 -6.37
C VAL A 216 -2.25 1.84 -5.71
N SER A 217 -1.27 1.19 -5.07
CA SER A 217 -0.11 1.88 -4.49
C SER A 217 0.75 2.53 -5.57
N LEU A 218 1.08 1.79 -6.64
CA LEU A 218 1.89 2.28 -7.75
C LEU A 218 1.23 3.46 -8.48
N LEU A 219 -0.11 3.46 -8.56
CA LEU A 219 -0.87 4.60 -9.10
C LEU A 219 -0.68 5.86 -8.27
N LYS A 220 -0.61 5.74 -6.94
CA LYS A 220 -0.27 6.88 -6.08
C LYS A 220 1.21 7.27 -6.23
N ASP A 221 2.11 6.29 -6.31
CA ASP A 221 3.54 6.54 -6.50
C ASP A 221 3.86 7.23 -7.84
N SER A 222 2.95 7.18 -8.83
CA SER A 222 3.08 7.96 -10.06
C SER A 222 3.16 9.46 -9.82
N SER A 223 2.70 9.97 -8.66
CA SER A 223 2.92 11.35 -8.24
C SER A 223 4.39 11.75 -8.16
N LEU A 224 5.30 10.78 -7.97
CA LEU A 224 6.74 11.05 -7.87
C LEU A 224 7.34 11.47 -9.22
N VAL A 225 6.64 11.24 -10.33
CA VAL A 225 7.03 11.69 -11.67
C VAL A 225 7.17 13.21 -11.73
N LEU A 226 6.45 13.97 -10.88
CA LEU A 226 6.58 15.44 -10.81
C LEU A 226 8.04 15.91 -10.64
N PHE A 227 8.87 15.11 -9.96
CA PHE A 227 10.25 15.45 -9.67
C PHE A 227 11.20 15.25 -10.86
N LEU A 228 10.73 14.62 -11.95
CA LEU A 228 11.50 14.46 -13.18
C LEU A 228 11.46 15.71 -14.08
N GLY A 229 10.88 16.82 -13.60
CA GLY A 229 10.78 18.05 -14.38
C GLY A 229 9.80 17.95 -15.55
N VAL A 230 8.75 17.12 -15.42
CA VAL A 230 7.75 16.94 -16.48
C VAL A 230 6.99 18.23 -16.75
N SER A 231 6.73 18.51 -18.02
CA SER A 231 6.04 19.71 -18.50
C SER A 231 5.18 19.43 -19.74
N GLY A 232 4.23 20.31 -20.05
CA GLY A 232 3.37 20.18 -21.23
C GLY A 232 2.59 18.86 -21.25
N GLU A 233 2.74 18.08 -22.31
CA GLU A 233 2.00 16.84 -22.52
C GLU A 233 2.40 15.67 -21.61
N TYR A 234 3.45 15.81 -20.79
CA TYR A 234 3.94 14.78 -19.85
C TYR A 234 3.43 14.98 -18.41
N VAL A 235 2.68 16.05 -18.16
CA VAL A 235 2.23 16.43 -16.82
C VAL A 235 1.25 15.38 -16.28
N GLU A 236 1.52 14.86 -15.08
CA GLU A 236 0.59 14.02 -14.32
C GLU A 236 -0.19 14.83 -13.27
N LEU A 237 -1.14 14.20 -12.59
CA LEU A 237 -2.08 14.84 -11.67
C LEU A 237 -1.42 15.72 -10.60
N THR A 238 -0.39 15.23 -9.93
CA THR A 238 0.26 15.94 -8.82
C THR A 238 1.01 17.17 -9.31
N LYS A 239 1.77 17.04 -10.40
CA LYS A 239 2.43 18.16 -11.08
C LYS A 239 1.42 19.21 -11.53
N PHE A 240 0.33 18.79 -12.18
CA PHE A 240 -0.74 19.67 -12.63
C PHE A 240 -1.32 20.52 -11.49
N GLY A 241 -1.67 19.87 -10.38
CA GLY A 241 -2.19 20.55 -9.19
C GLY A 241 -1.16 21.49 -8.56
N ASN A 242 0.11 21.09 -8.51
CA ASN A 242 1.18 21.90 -7.95
C ASN A 242 1.46 23.16 -8.78
N ASP A 243 1.47 23.03 -10.11
CA ASP A 243 1.71 24.14 -11.04
C ASP A 243 0.58 25.16 -10.96
N LEU A 244 -0.68 24.72 -11.09
CA LEU A 244 -1.83 25.61 -10.97
C LEU A 244 -1.92 26.26 -9.58
N ALA A 245 -1.61 25.52 -8.53
CA ALA A 245 -1.63 26.10 -7.18
C ALA A 245 -0.58 27.20 -7.01
N SER A 246 0.59 27.03 -7.63
CA SER A 246 1.65 28.04 -7.64
C SER A 246 1.26 29.25 -8.49
N THR A 247 0.68 29.03 -9.67
CA THR A 247 0.22 30.11 -10.58
C THR A 247 -0.90 30.95 -9.98
N HIS A 248 -1.87 30.33 -9.31
CA HIS A 248 -3.01 31.03 -8.72
C HIS A 248 -2.80 31.44 -7.26
N ALA A 249 -1.64 31.13 -6.67
CA ALA A 249 -1.37 31.26 -5.24
C ALA A 249 -2.52 30.71 -4.38
N ASN A 250 -3.02 29.53 -4.76
CA ASN A 250 -4.24 28.96 -4.20
C ASN A 250 -4.20 27.42 -4.19
N ALA A 251 -4.59 26.77 -3.10
CA ALA A 251 -4.50 25.32 -2.97
C ALA A 251 -5.69 24.55 -3.58
N THR A 252 -6.70 25.23 -4.13
CA THR A 252 -7.87 24.57 -4.76
C THR A 252 -7.48 23.52 -5.81
N PRO A 253 -6.52 23.76 -6.72
CA PRO A 253 -6.11 22.74 -7.71
C PRO A 253 -5.57 21.46 -7.06
N ILE A 254 -4.87 21.55 -5.94
CA ILE A 254 -4.37 20.39 -5.19
C ILE A 254 -5.53 19.59 -4.60
N LEU A 255 -6.55 20.27 -4.07
CA LEU A 255 -7.76 19.61 -3.55
C LEU A 255 -8.50 18.89 -4.68
N VAL A 256 -8.68 19.54 -5.83
CA VAL A 256 -9.33 18.96 -7.01
C VAL A 256 -8.57 17.72 -7.49
N VAL A 257 -7.24 17.79 -7.58
CA VAL A 257 -6.38 16.65 -7.90
C VAL A 257 -6.54 15.52 -6.88
N GLY A 258 -6.57 15.84 -5.57
CA GLY A 258 -6.78 14.86 -4.51
C GLY A 258 -8.11 14.13 -4.64
N VAL A 259 -9.20 14.85 -4.96
CA VAL A 259 -10.51 14.26 -5.26
C VAL A 259 -10.42 13.36 -6.49
N THR A 260 -9.72 13.78 -7.54
CA THR A 260 -9.53 12.94 -8.75
C THR A 260 -8.75 11.66 -8.46
N TYR A 261 -7.71 11.71 -7.63
CA TYR A 261 -7.04 10.49 -7.15
C TYR A 261 -8.01 9.58 -6.39
N LEU A 262 -8.90 10.12 -5.55
CA LEU A 262 -9.92 9.32 -4.85
C LEU A 262 -10.95 8.70 -5.81
N LEU A 263 -11.38 9.44 -6.83
CA LEU A 263 -12.30 8.95 -7.86
C LEU A 263 -11.74 7.73 -8.59
N VAL A 264 -10.41 7.65 -8.75
CA VAL A 264 -9.75 6.50 -9.38
C VAL A 264 -9.42 5.41 -8.36
N THR A 265 -8.87 5.77 -7.21
CA THR A 265 -8.33 4.81 -6.23
C THR A 265 -9.40 4.12 -5.39
N ILE A 266 -10.54 4.77 -5.08
CA ILE A 266 -11.62 4.14 -4.31
C ILE A 266 -12.25 2.96 -5.09
N PRO A 267 -12.65 3.11 -6.37
CA PRO A 267 -13.16 1.99 -7.15
C PRO A 267 -12.15 0.84 -7.27
N LEU A 268 -10.87 1.14 -7.52
CA LEU A 268 -9.82 0.14 -7.62
C LEU A 268 -9.56 -0.57 -6.27
N GLY A 269 -9.58 0.18 -5.16
CA GLY A 269 -9.46 -0.38 -3.82
C GLY A 269 -10.64 -1.30 -3.47
N TYR A 270 -11.87 -0.89 -3.82
CA TYR A 270 -13.04 -1.73 -3.65
C TYR A 270 -12.93 -3.03 -4.48
N LEU A 271 -12.45 -2.93 -5.72
CA LEU A 271 -12.17 -4.11 -6.57
C LEU A 271 -11.17 -5.04 -5.88
N ALA A 272 -10.06 -4.51 -5.35
CA ALA A 272 -9.06 -5.29 -4.63
C ALA A 272 -9.66 -6.02 -3.42
N THR A 273 -10.40 -5.32 -2.55
CA THR A 273 -11.08 -5.92 -1.39
C THR A 273 -12.10 -6.98 -1.80
N ARG A 274 -12.81 -6.79 -2.92
CA ARG A 274 -13.75 -7.77 -3.44
C ARG A 274 -13.04 -9.04 -3.92
N LEU A 275 -11.85 -8.91 -4.54
CA LEU A 275 -11.01 -10.04 -4.92
C LEU A 275 -10.47 -10.79 -3.70
N GLU A 276 -10.06 -10.09 -2.64
CA GLU A 276 -9.64 -10.69 -1.37
C GLU A 276 -10.76 -11.53 -0.74
N LYS A 277 -11.97 -10.96 -0.61
CA LYS A 277 -13.14 -11.65 0.00
C LYS A 277 -13.57 -12.90 -0.77
N ARG A 278 -13.40 -12.91 -2.10
CA ARG A 278 -13.71 -14.10 -2.92
C ARG A 278 -12.75 -15.25 -2.64
N GLN A 279 -11.50 -14.97 -2.27
CA GLN A 279 -10.49 -15.99 -2.00
C GLN A 279 -10.46 -16.43 -0.54
N GLY A 280 -10.77 -15.53 0.40
CA GLY A 280 -10.91 -15.89 1.82
C GLY A 280 -12.03 -16.90 2.10
N LYS A 281 -13.01 -17.04 1.21
CA LYS A 281 -14.07 -18.06 1.29
C LYS A 281 -13.64 -19.47 0.85
N GLY A 282 -12.43 -19.63 0.32
CA GLY A 282 -11.89 -20.92 -0.14
C GLY A 282 -10.83 -21.54 0.76
N ARG A 283 -10.70 -21.06 2.01
CA ARG A 283 -9.80 -21.62 3.04
C ARG A 283 -10.60 -22.38 4.08
#